data_AF-A0A222FBW9-F1
#
_entry.id   AF-A0A222FBW9-F1
#
_cell.length_a   1.000
_cell.length_b   1.000
_cell.length_c   1.000
_cell.angle_alpha   90.00
_cell.angle_beta   90.00
_cell.angle_gamma   90.00
#
_symmetry.space_group_name_H-M   'P 1'
#
loop_
_entity.id
_entity.type
_entity.pdbx_description
1 polymer ?
#
loop_
_entity_poly.entity_id
_entity_poly.type
_entity_poly.pdbx_seq_one_letter_code
_entity_poly.pdbx_strand_id
1 'polypeptide(L)'
;MTEGLFTADAMFVTAVFGMVAVTYALRAGGYWVMGRLPITPRVRRGLEALPGAIIVSTILPIVLQGGLAVVLCLVVAIAAQVRLRKEYVAVFCAVVAAAALRAAGL
;
A
#
# COMPACT_ATOMS: atom_id res chain seq x y z
N MET A 1 -7.76 4.90 41.05
CA MET A 1 -8.67 4.07 40.24
C MET A 1 -7.98 3.77 38.91
N THR A 2 -7.16 2.73 38.90
CA THR A 2 -6.32 2.25 37.79
C THR A 2 -7.02 1.13 37.03
N GLU A 3 -8.30 1.30 36.72
CA GLU A 3 -9.21 0.24 36.25
C GLU A 3 -9.58 0.36 34.76
N GLY A 4 -8.77 1.06 33.95
CA GLY A 4 -9.12 1.37 32.54
C GLY A 4 -8.13 0.90 31.48
N LEU A 5 -6.93 0.46 31.87
CA LEU A 5 -5.94 -0.10 30.92
C LEU A 5 -6.17 -1.59 30.65
N PHE A 6 -6.96 -2.28 31.49
CA PHE A 6 -7.25 -3.71 31.41
C PHE A 6 -8.65 -4.07 30.91
N THR A 7 -9.48 -3.10 30.51
CA THR A 7 -10.76 -3.35 29.82
C THR A 7 -10.59 -3.43 28.30
N ALA A 8 -9.43 -3.90 27.84
CA ALA A 8 -9.31 -4.35 26.46
C ALA A 8 -9.92 -5.76 26.41
N ASP A 9 -10.94 -5.94 25.58
CA ASP A 9 -11.56 -7.24 25.37
C ASP A 9 -10.47 -8.31 25.16
N ALA A 10 -10.55 -9.46 25.84
CA ALA A 10 -9.51 -10.49 25.78
C ALA A 10 -9.24 -10.90 24.31
N MET A 11 -10.27 -10.81 23.47
CA MET A 11 -10.15 -11.02 22.03
C MET A 11 -9.32 -9.94 21.32
N PHE A 12 -9.46 -8.68 21.72
CA PHE A 12 -8.64 -7.58 21.18
C PHE A 12 -7.17 -7.75 21.55
N VAL A 13 -6.88 -8.05 22.82
CA VAL A 13 -5.49 -8.21 23.29
C VAL A 13 -4.82 -9.38 22.57
N THR A 14 -5.50 -10.52 22.46
CA THR A 14 -4.98 -11.69 21.73
C THR A 14 -4.79 -11.40 20.24
N ALA A 15 -5.72 -10.68 19.59
CA ALA A 15 -5.56 -10.26 18.20
C ALA A 15 -4.35 -9.34 17.99
N VAL A 16 -4.15 -8.36 18.88
CA VAL A 16 -2.99 -7.45 18.81
C VAL A 16 -1.68 -8.21 19.01
N PHE A 17 -1.58 -9.07 20.02
CA PHE A 17 -0.40 -9.91 20.22
C PHE A 17 -0.13 -10.84 19.02
N GLY A 18 -1.19 -11.40 18.42
CA GLY A 18 -1.08 -12.18 17.19
C GLY A 18 -0.52 -11.35 16.03
N MET A 19 -1.07 -10.15 15.78
CA MET A 19 -0.57 -9.24 14.75
C MET A 19 0.89 -8.86 14.99
N VAL A 20 1.27 -8.56 16.23
CA VAL A 20 2.65 -8.23 16.61
C VAL A 20 3.57 -9.41 16.34
N ALA A 21 3.22 -10.62 16.78
CA ALA A 21 4.02 -11.82 16.59
C ALA A 21 4.26 -12.11 15.11
N VAL A 22 3.21 -12.06 14.29
CA VAL A 22 3.30 -12.29 12.83
C VAL A 22 4.15 -11.22 12.15
N THR A 23 3.91 -9.95 12.47
CA THR A 23 4.66 -8.81 11.90
C THR A 23 6.14 -8.90 12.24
N TYR A 24 6.46 -9.23 13.50
CA TYR A 24 7.84 -9.41 13.94
C TYR A 24 8.50 -10.61 13.26
N ALA A 25 7.80 -11.74 13.16
CA ALA A 25 8.30 -12.94 12.49
C ALA A 25 8.63 -12.69 11.01
N LEU A 26 7.79 -11.93 10.29
CA LEU A 26 8.06 -11.54 8.89
C LEU A 26 9.32 -10.69 8.76
N ARG A 27 9.54 -9.73 9.68
CA ARG A 27 10.75 -8.89 9.66
C ARG A 27 12.01 -9.65 10.07
N ALA A 28 11.97 -10.34 11.20
CA ALA A 28 13.10 -11.11 11.71
C ALA A 28 13.45 -12.26 10.76
N GLY A 29 12.45 -12.94 10.21
CA GLY A 29 12.61 -13.97 9.19
C GLY A 29 13.24 -13.42 7.91
N GLY A 30 12.77 -12.26 7.41
CA GLY A 30 13.38 -11.61 6.25
C GLY A 30 14.85 -11.28 6.45
N TYR A 31 15.21 -10.72 7.61
CA TYR A 31 16.61 -10.43 7.97
C TYR A 31 17.46 -11.71 8.03
N TRP A 32 16.94 -12.76 8.67
CA TRP A 32 17.61 -14.05 8.80
C TRP A 32 17.83 -14.74 7.46
N VAL A 33 16.84 -14.69 6.55
CA VAL A 33 16.94 -15.22 5.19
C VAL A 33 17.96 -14.45 4.38
N MET A 34 17.92 -13.11 4.43
CA MET A 34 18.88 -12.26 3.69
C MET A 34 20.32 -12.42 4.19
N GLY A 35 20.52 -12.79 5.46
CA GLY A 35 21.84 -13.15 5.98
C GLY A 35 22.41 -14.48 5.44
N ARG A 36 21.57 -15.36 4.89
CA ARG A 36 22.00 -16.67 4.34
C ARG A 36 21.96 -16.75 2.82
N LEU A 37 21.30 -15.81 2.15
CA LEU A 37 21.11 -15.86 0.70
C LEU A 37 22.25 -15.12 -0.02
N PRO A 38 23.02 -15.77 -0.92
CA PRO A 38 24.00 -15.08 -1.73
C PRO A 38 23.28 -14.11 -2.69
N ILE A 39 23.56 -12.80 -2.54
CA ILE A 39 22.96 -11.75 -3.37
C ILE A 39 23.49 -11.86 -4.80
N THR A 40 22.83 -12.69 -5.60
CA THR A 40 23.08 -12.85 -7.03
C THR A 40 22.40 -11.69 -7.79
N PRO A 41 22.90 -11.22 -8.94
CA PRO A 41 22.29 -10.13 -9.72
C PRO A 41 20.79 -10.30 -10.00
N ARG A 42 20.29 -11.54 -10.10
CA ARG A 42 18.84 -11.82 -10.24
C ARG A 42 18.03 -11.47 -8.99
N VAL A 43 18.54 -11.78 -7.80
CA VAL A 43 17.89 -11.47 -6.52
C VAL A 43 17.82 -9.95 -6.32
N ARG A 44 18.90 -9.22 -6.64
CA ARG A 44 18.94 -7.76 -6.56
C ARG A 44 17.87 -7.09 -7.44
N ARG A 45 17.72 -7.54 -8.69
CA ARG A 45 16.66 -7.04 -9.58
C ARG A 45 15.26 -7.36 -9.05
N GLY A 46 15.08 -8.53 -8.46
CA GLY A 46 13.82 -8.89 -7.80
C GLY A 46 13.50 -7.95 -6.64
N LEU A 47 14.49 -7.68 -5.78
CA LEU A 47 14.37 -6.75 -4.65
C LEU A 47 14.06 -5.32 -5.09
N GLU A 48 14.70 -4.82 -6.16
CA GLU A 48 14.43 -3.50 -6.73
C GLU A 48 12.99 -3.39 -7.30
N ALA A 49 12.39 -4.49 -7.74
CA ALA A 49 11.02 -4.52 -8.25
C ALA A 49 9.94 -4.65 -7.16
N LEU A 50 10.30 -5.11 -5.95
CA LEU A 50 9.34 -5.31 -4.85
C LEU A 50 8.53 -4.07 -4.48
N PRO A 51 9.11 -2.86 -4.32
CA PRO A 51 8.35 -1.69 -3.92
C PRO A 51 7.24 -1.36 -4.91
N GLY A 52 7.55 -1.41 -6.22
CA GLY A 52 6.56 -1.20 -7.28
C GLY A 52 5.49 -2.29 -7.30
N ALA A 53 5.88 -3.56 -7.13
CA ALA A 53 4.94 -4.67 -7.13
C ALA A 53 3.94 -4.60 -5.97
N ILE A 54 4.39 -4.23 -4.76
CA ILE A 54 3.52 -4.11 -3.58
C ILE A 54 2.50 -2.98 -3.78
N ILE A 55 2.94 -1.83 -4.30
CA ILE A 55 2.07 -0.68 -4.60
C ILE A 55 0.98 -1.12 -5.60
N VAL A 56 1.38 -1.74 -6.72
CA VAL A 56 0.44 -2.20 -7.75
C VAL A 56 -0.53 -3.25 -7.19
N SER A 57 -0.03 -4.22 -6.41
CA SER A 57 -0.85 -5.26 -5.79
C SER A 57 -1.88 -4.71 -4.80
N THR A 58 -1.58 -3.58 -4.14
CA THR A 58 -2.49 -2.94 -3.18
C THR A 58 -3.52 -2.07 -3.90
N ILE A 59 -3.11 -1.39 -4.96
CA ILE A 59 -3.99 -0.50 -5.74
C ILE A 59 -4.97 -1.30 -6.60
N LEU A 60 -4.55 -2.44 -7.16
CA LEU A 60 -5.37 -3.25 -8.05
C LEU A 60 -6.75 -3.63 -7.46
N PRO A 61 -6.87 -4.19 -6.25
CA PRO A 61 -8.19 -4.50 -5.67
C PRO A 61 -9.03 -3.26 -5.41
N ILE A 62 -8.40 -2.12 -5.07
CA ILE A 62 -9.10 -0.84 -4.86
C ILE A 62 -9.74 -0.38 -6.16
N VAL A 63 -9.02 -0.51 -7.28
CA VAL A 63 -9.54 -0.16 -8.62
C VAL A 63 -10.67 -1.10 -9.03
N LEU A 64 -10.54 -2.41 -8.75
CA LEU A 64 -11.59 -3.38 -9.07
C LEU A 64 -12.88 -3.14 -8.27
N GLN A 65 -12.79 -2.71 -7.01
CA GLN A 65 -13.96 -2.39 -6.18
C GLN A 65 -14.53 -1.00 -6.46
N GLY A 66 -13.70 -0.06 -6.92
CA GLY A 66 -14.07 1.34 -7.15
C GLY A 66 -14.84 1.64 -8.44
N GLY A 67 -15.04 0.64 -9.30
CA GLY A 67 -15.81 0.78 -10.54
C GLY A 67 -15.14 1.65 -11.62
N LEU A 68 -15.91 1.99 -12.67
CA LEU A 68 -15.40 2.68 -13.86
C LEU A 68 -14.80 4.06 -13.54
N ALA A 69 -15.35 4.75 -12.53
CA ALA A 69 -14.89 6.06 -12.06
C ALA A 69 -13.42 6.02 -11.59
N VAL A 70 -13.09 5.03 -10.76
CA VAL A 70 -11.74 4.90 -10.18
C VAL A 70 -10.73 4.50 -11.23
N VAL A 71 -11.11 3.66 -12.21
CA VAL A 71 -10.26 3.32 -13.36
C VAL A 71 -9.93 4.58 -14.16
N LEU A 72 -10.91 5.42 -14.47
CA LEU A 72 -10.70 6.68 -15.21
C LEU A 72 -9.80 7.65 -14.44
N CYS A 73 -10.01 7.81 -13.12
CA CYS A 73 -9.12 8.59 -12.26
C CYS A 73 -7.67 8.08 -12.31
N LEU A 74 -7.48 6.75 -12.24
CA LEU A 74 -6.15 6.15 -12.29
C LEU A 74 -5.44 6.42 -13.62
N VAL A 75 -6.17 6.28 -14.73
CA VAL A 75 -5.65 6.57 -16.08
C VAL A 75 -5.25 8.04 -16.20
N VAL A 76 -6.08 8.97 -15.72
CA VAL A 76 -5.77 10.41 -15.73
C VAL A 76 -4.56 10.72 -14.85
N ALA A 77 -4.47 10.12 -13.66
CA ALA A 77 -3.33 10.29 -12.77
C ALA A 77 -2.03 9.78 -13.40
N ILE A 78 -2.05 8.59 -14.00
CA ILE A 78 -0.90 8.02 -14.72
C ILE A 78 -0.50 8.91 -15.90
N ALA A 79 -1.47 9.35 -16.71
CA ALA A 79 -1.21 10.23 -17.85
C ALA A 79 -0.60 11.57 -17.43
N ALA A 80 -1.11 12.17 -16.35
CA ALA A 80 -0.57 13.40 -15.77
C ALA A 80 0.85 13.19 -15.23
N GLN A 81 1.10 12.08 -14.54
CA GLN A 81 2.41 11.76 -13.98
C GLN A 81 3.47 11.56 -15.07
N VAL A 82 3.13 10.86 -16.16
CA VAL A 82 4.02 10.63 -17.31
C VAL A 82 4.34 11.93 -18.04
N ARG A 83 3.36 12.82 -18.22
CA ARG A 83 3.52 14.11 -18.91
C ARG A 83 4.29 15.14 -18.09
N LEU A 84 4.02 15.24 -16.79
CA LEU A 84 4.47 16.38 -15.98
C LEU A 84 5.77 16.10 -15.23
N ARG A 85 6.14 14.82 -15.01
CA ARG A 85 7.32 14.39 -14.23
C ARG A 85 7.52 15.12 -12.88
N LYS A 86 6.48 15.79 -12.38
CA LYS A 86 6.44 16.53 -11.12
C LYS A 86 5.32 15.94 -10.27
N GLU A 87 5.71 15.28 -9.19
CA GLU A 87 4.85 14.47 -8.32
C GLU A 87 3.71 15.32 -7.72
N TYR A 88 4.04 16.52 -7.23
CA TYR A 88 3.07 17.45 -6.65
C TYR A 88 1.97 17.88 -7.64
N VAL A 89 2.33 18.12 -8.90
CA VAL A 89 1.35 18.55 -9.92
C VAL A 89 0.47 17.37 -10.35
N ALA A 90 1.04 16.17 -10.43
CA ALA A 90 0.29 14.96 -10.74
C ALA A 90 -0.78 14.66 -9.67
N VAL A 91 -0.43 14.78 -8.39
CA VAL A 91 -1.39 14.60 -7.29
C VAL A 91 -2.50 15.65 -7.35
N PHE A 92 -2.15 16.92 -7.58
CA PHE A 92 -3.15 17.98 -7.67
C PHE A 92 -4.12 17.77 -8.84
N CYS A 93 -3.62 17.43 -10.02
CA CYS A 93 -4.45 17.09 -11.18
C CYS A 93 -5.34 15.87 -10.92
N ALA A 94 -4.82 14.84 -10.24
CA ALA A 94 -5.59 13.64 -9.91
C ALA A 94 -6.72 13.96 -8.92
N VAL A 95 -6.48 14.79 -7.91
CA VAL A 95 -7.50 15.23 -6.94
C VAL A 95 -8.58 16.07 -7.64
N VAL A 96 -8.20 17.00 -8.51
CA VAL A 96 -9.15 17.82 -9.28
C VAL A 96 -9.98 16.95 -10.23
N ALA A 97 -9.37 15.97 -10.91
CA ALA A 97 -10.07 15.03 -11.77
C ALA A 97 -11.04 14.13 -10.97
N ALA A 98 -10.62 13.65 -9.80
CA ALA A 98 -11.48 12.88 -8.91
C ALA A 98 -12.67 13.69 -8.40
N ALA A 99 -12.46 14.96 -8.05
CA ALA A 99 -13.52 15.87 -7.65
C ALA A 99 -14.51 16.15 -8.80
N ALA A 100 -14.01 16.34 -10.03
CA ALA A 100 -14.84 16.57 -11.21
C ALA A 100 -15.65 15.34 -11.60
N LEU A 101 -15.06 14.14 -11.57
CA LEU A 101 -15.74 12.88 -11.86
C LEU A 101 -16.82 12.57 -10.82
N ARG A 102 -16.54 12.85 -9.54
CA ARG A 102 -17.50 12.68 -8.46
C ARG A 102 -18.65 13.71 -8.52
N ALA A 103 -18.36 14.94 -8.95
CA ALA A 103 -19.38 15.96 -9.19
C ALA A 103 -20.26 15.65 -10.42
N ALA A 104 -19.74 14.89 -11.39
CA ALA A 104 -20.48 14.42 -12.56
C ALA A 104 -21.43 13.23 -12.27
N GLY A 105 -21.49 12.76 -11.01
CA GLY A 105 -22.45 11.73 -10.60
C GLY A 105 -21.99 10.28 -10.79
N LEU A 106 -20.68 10.05 -10.95
CA LEU A 106 -20.04 8.74 -10.80
C LEU A 106 -19.43 8.58 -9.40
#